data_AF-A0AAV2YJP0-F1
#
_entry.id   AF-A0AAV2YJP0-F1
#
_cell.length_a   1.000
_cell.length_b   1.000
_cell.length_c   1.000
_cell.angle_alpha   90.00
_cell.angle_beta   90.00
_cell.angle_gamma   90.00
#
_symmetry.space_group_name_H-M   'P 1'
#
loop_
_entity.id
_entity.type
_entity.pdbx_description
1 polymer ?
#
loop_
_entity_poly.entity_id
_entity_poly.type
_entity_poly.pdbx_seq_one_letter_code
_entity_poly.pdbx_strand_id
1 'polypeptide(L)'
;MSDVSMRTAPPSPTKPKLKDIRCTVFSGKEVYLSLGAGFENFIFEFEHSVRTEARLNNSVWTDELKASVIVNFLHGRASRFFHKKNAFIDSIMLGDQSKLVLDVFCANACPELAPTLIAHQNPKNDDFLEEADRAKDLLYQLRGDGRNYNARRHHR
;
A
#
# COMPACT_ATOMS: atom_id res chain seq x y z
N MET A 1 41.66 5.43 50.47
CA MET A 1 40.19 5.58 50.42
C MET A 1 39.83 5.75 48.96
N SER A 2 39.33 4.69 48.32
CA SER A 2 39.01 4.66 46.89
C SER A 2 37.52 4.97 46.74
N ASP A 3 37.22 6.14 46.17
CA ASP A 3 35.87 6.58 45.85
C ASP A 3 35.40 5.82 44.59
N VAL A 4 34.64 4.75 44.80
CA VAL A 4 34.00 4.00 43.72
C VAL A 4 32.80 4.83 43.26
N SER A 5 33.06 5.70 42.28
CA SER A 5 32.06 6.41 41.51
C SER A 5 31.11 5.39 40.86
N MET A 6 29.92 5.26 41.42
CA MET A 6 28.83 4.46 40.89
C MET A 6 28.45 5.03 39.52
N ARG A 7 28.97 4.41 38.45
CA ARG A 7 28.47 4.58 37.09
C ARG A 7 27.03 4.04 37.08
N THR A 8 26.06 4.91 37.32
CA THR A 8 24.64 4.59 37.18
C THR A 8 24.40 4.14 35.74
N ALA A 9 23.94 2.90 35.57
CA ALA A 9 23.50 2.41 34.27
C ALA A 9 22.42 3.35 33.71
N PRO A 10 22.44 3.67 32.40
CA PRO A 10 21.41 4.50 31.80
C PRO A 10 20.03 3.89 32.08
N PRO A 11 19.02 4.72 32.40
CA PRO A 11 17.67 4.23 32.69
C PRO A 11 17.15 3.43 31.50
N SER A 12 16.59 2.26 31.79
CA SER A 12 16.01 1.38 30.78
C SER A 12 14.99 2.13 29.91
N PRO A 13 14.93 1.86 28.59
CA PRO A 13 13.96 2.50 27.72
C PRO A 13 12.55 2.29 28.22
N THR A 14 11.77 3.38 28.26
CA THR A 14 10.38 3.34 28.71
C THR A 14 9.43 3.12 27.53
N LYS A 15 8.23 2.56 27.78
CA LYS A 15 7.21 2.40 26.74
C LYS A 15 6.76 3.78 26.21
N PRO A 16 6.59 3.95 24.89
CA PRO A 16 6.10 5.21 24.32
C PRO A 16 4.72 5.61 24.82
N LYS A 17 4.52 6.90 25.05
CA LYS A 17 3.23 7.48 25.45
C LYS A 17 2.49 7.97 24.22
N LEU A 18 1.66 7.09 23.66
CA LEU A 18 0.96 7.35 22.40
C LEU A 18 0.05 8.60 22.44
N LYS A 19 -0.52 8.91 23.60
CA LYS A 19 -1.37 10.09 23.82
C LYS A 19 -0.63 11.43 23.72
N ASP A 20 0.70 11.42 23.83
CA ASP A 20 1.53 12.62 23.77
C ASP A 20 1.85 12.98 22.31
N ILE A 21 1.61 12.07 21.35
CA ILE A 21 1.75 12.33 19.93
C ILE A 21 0.62 13.23 19.44
N ARG A 22 1.00 14.34 18.82
CA ARG A 22 0.10 15.29 18.19
C ARG A 22 0.50 15.46 16.74
N CYS A 23 -0.43 15.17 15.85
CA CYS A 23 -0.25 15.34 14.42
C CYS A 23 -1.57 15.84 13.82
N THR A 24 -1.47 16.62 12.74
CA THR A 24 -2.64 16.99 11.95
C THR A 24 -3.24 15.76 11.27
N VAL A 25 -4.55 15.82 11.03
CA VAL A 25 -5.27 14.74 10.33
C VAL A 25 -5.03 14.85 8.83
N PHE A 26 -4.68 13.73 8.20
CA PHE A 26 -4.45 13.65 6.76
C PHE A 26 -5.56 12.88 6.06
N SER A 27 -6.34 13.60 5.24
CA SER A 27 -7.47 13.01 4.49
C SER A 27 -7.07 12.47 3.10
N GLY A 28 -5.91 12.89 2.59
CA GLY A 28 -5.51 12.70 1.20
C GLY A 28 -6.35 13.51 0.19
N LYS A 29 -7.12 14.51 0.64
CA LYS A 29 -7.78 15.49 -0.23
C LYS A 29 -6.76 16.57 -0.63
N GLU A 30 -6.76 16.97 -1.90
CA GLU A 30 -5.94 18.11 -2.32
C GLU A 30 -6.34 19.34 -1.52
N VAL A 31 -5.34 19.98 -0.91
CA VAL A 31 -5.52 21.23 -0.16
C VAL A 31 -5.52 22.41 -1.12
N TYR A 32 -4.69 22.30 -2.17
CA TYR A 32 -4.63 23.22 -3.29
C TYR A 32 -4.62 22.43 -4.59
N LEU A 33 -5.37 22.90 -5.59
CA LEU A 33 -5.41 22.27 -6.91
C LEU A 33 -3.98 22.12 -7.46
N SER A 34 -3.64 20.90 -7.88
CA SER A 34 -2.34 20.58 -8.51
C SER A 34 -1.10 20.68 -7.62
N LEU A 35 -1.24 21.04 -6.34
CA LEU A 35 -0.13 21.09 -5.37
C LEU A 35 -0.11 19.85 -4.45
N GLY A 36 -1.07 18.94 -4.62
CA GLY A 36 -1.21 17.73 -3.85
C GLY A 36 -1.94 17.91 -2.51
N ALA A 37 -1.85 16.88 -1.67
CA ALA A 37 -2.56 16.80 -0.39
C ALA A 37 -1.73 17.30 0.81
N GLY A 38 -0.52 17.81 0.59
CA GLY A 38 0.39 18.22 1.67
C GLY A 38 0.94 17.05 2.49
N PHE A 39 1.19 15.91 1.83
CA PHE A 39 1.65 14.69 2.50
C PHE A 39 3.02 14.88 3.16
N GLU A 40 3.92 15.63 2.52
CA GLU A 40 5.27 15.93 3.02
C GLU A 40 5.22 16.67 4.36
N ASN A 41 4.32 17.64 4.49
CA ASN A 41 4.15 18.39 5.73
C ASN A 41 3.56 17.49 6.83
N PHE A 42 2.54 16.69 6.50
CA PHE A 42 1.94 15.74 7.42
C PHE A 42 2.97 14.74 7.97
N ILE A 43 3.75 14.09 7.10
CA ILE A 43 4.73 13.10 7.55
C ILE A 43 5.86 13.75 8.35
N PHE A 44 6.27 14.97 7.98
CA PHE A 44 7.24 15.74 8.74
C PHE A 44 6.75 16.05 10.16
N GLU A 45 5.51 16.53 10.30
CA GLU A 45 4.89 16.80 11.60
C GLU A 45 4.80 15.54 12.46
N PHE A 46 4.36 14.42 11.87
CA PHE A 46 4.27 13.14 12.55
C PHE A 46 5.63 12.67 13.09
N GLU A 47 6.65 12.61 12.22
CA GLU A 47 8.01 12.19 12.60
C GLU A 47 8.67 13.18 13.57
N HIS A 48 8.35 14.47 13.48
CA HIS A 48 8.79 15.44 14.46
C HIS A 48 8.15 15.20 15.84
N SER A 49 6.85 14.90 15.88
CA SER A 49 6.13 14.59 17.12
C SER A 49 6.68 13.31 17.78
N VAL A 50 6.88 12.24 17.01
CA VAL A 50 7.48 10.98 17.47
C VAL A 50 8.88 11.20 18.04
N ARG A 51 9.76 11.94 17.32
CA ARG A 51 11.11 12.25 17.81
C ARG A 51 11.10 13.07 19.10
N THR A 52 10.13 13.97 19.24
CA THR A 52 10.00 14.81 20.45
C THR A 52 9.53 13.98 21.63
N GLU A 53 8.51 13.14 21.46
CA GLU A 53 8.05 12.21 22.50
C GLU A 53 9.18 11.26 22.94
N ALA A 54 9.90 10.66 21.98
CA ALA A 54 10.99 9.74 22.27
C ALA A 54 12.08 10.38 23.14
N ARG A 55 12.41 11.65 22.86
CA ARG A 55 13.38 12.42 23.64
C ARG A 55 12.88 12.77 25.03
N LEU A 56 11.63 13.21 25.16
CA LEU A 56 11.05 13.64 26.43
C LEU A 56 10.82 12.47 27.39
N ASN A 57 10.46 11.30 26.86
CA ASN A 57 10.10 10.12 27.66
C ASN A 57 11.18 9.04 27.69
N ASN A 58 12.34 9.24 27.04
CA ASN A 58 13.38 8.22 26.85
C ASN A 58 12.78 6.89 26.33
N SER A 59 11.94 7.00 25.31
CA SER A 59 11.18 5.90 24.75
C SER A 59 11.77 5.43 23.42
N VAL A 60 11.53 4.16 23.07
CA VAL A 60 11.99 3.55 21.80
C VAL A 60 10.79 3.33 20.90
N TRP A 61 10.90 3.83 19.67
CA TRP A 61 9.87 3.69 18.63
C TRP A 61 10.35 2.77 17.52
N THR A 62 9.65 1.66 17.32
CA THR A 62 9.82 0.79 16.16
C THR A 62 8.98 1.30 14.99
N ASP A 63 9.35 0.91 13.76
CA ASP A 63 8.59 1.26 12.57
C ASP A 63 7.16 0.67 12.60
N GLU A 64 7.00 -0.53 13.18
CA GLU A 64 5.70 -1.15 13.43
C GLU A 64 4.83 -0.30 14.36
N LEU A 65 5.42 0.25 15.43
CA LEU A 65 4.69 1.12 16.35
C LEU A 65 4.32 2.45 15.68
N LYS A 66 5.23 3.02 14.89
CA LYS A 66 4.93 4.21 14.09
C LYS A 66 3.78 3.96 13.12
N ALA A 67 3.79 2.82 12.42
CA ALA A 67 2.73 2.41 11.50
C ALA A 67 1.39 2.18 12.20
N SER A 68 1.41 1.61 13.41
CA SER A 68 0.24 1.44 14.27
C SER A 68 -0.36 2.77 14.72
N VAL A 69 0.47 3.79 14.97
CA VAL A 69 0.01 5.08 15.48
C VAL A 69 -0.41 6.02 14.35
N ILE A 70 0.31 6.03 13.23
CA ILE A 70 0.05 6.95 12.11
C ILE A 70 -1.35 6.74 11.52
N VAL A 71 -1.87 5.50 11.56
CA VAL A 71 -3.21 5.17 11.05
C VAL A 71 -4.33 5.97 11.74
N ASN A 72 -4.13 6.35 13.01
CA ASN A 72 -5.11 7.14 13.77
C ASN A 72 -5.22 8.58 13.27
N PHE A 73 -4.22 9.07 12.52
CA PHE A 73 -4.22 10.40 11.93
C PHE A 73 -4.63 10.37 10.44
N LEU A 74 -4.83 9.18 9.87
CA LEU A 74 -5.32 9.02 8.50
C LEU A 74 -6.85 9.03 8.48
N HIS A 75 -7.42 9.81 7.58
CA HIS A 75 -8.87 9.90 7.40
C HIS A 75 -9.25 9.80 5.91
N GLY A 76 -10.54 9.63 5.64
CA GLY A 76 -11.08 9.74 4.28
C GLY A 76 -10.39 8.83 3.27
N ARG A 77 -9.83 9.42 2.20
CA ARG A 77 -9.19 8.66 1.11
C ARG A 77 -7.90 8.00 1.58
N ALA A 78 -7.12 8.68 2.42
CA ALA A 78 -5.84 8.17 2.92
C ALA A 78 -6.01 6.93 3.80
N SER A 79 -6.94 6.95 4.76
CA SER A 79 -7.23 5.79 5.62
C SER A 79 -7.67 4.57 4.80
N ARG A 80 -8.62 4.77 3.85
CA ARG A 80 -9.07 3.69 2.97
C ARG A 80 -7.95 3.10 2.14
N PHE A 81 -7.07 3.94 1.59
CA PHE A 81 -5.92 3.48 0.82
C PHE A 81 -4.96 2.64 1.68
N PHE A 82 -4.66 3.11 2.89
CA PHE A 82 -3.78 2.42 3.83
C PHE A 82 -4.30 1.02 4.19
N HIS A 83 -5.56 0.91 4.62
CA HIS A 83 -6.16 -0.39 4.96
C HIS A 83 -6.24 -1.33 3.76
N LYS A 84 -6.56 -0.80 2.56
CA LYS A 84 -6.57 -1.60 1.32
C LYS A 84 -5.17 -2.15 1.01
N LYS A 85 -4.13 -1.35 1.19
CA LYS A 85 -2.74 -1.77 0.97
C LYS A 85 -2.26 -2.78 2.02
N ASN A 86 -2.60 -2.59 3.29
CA ASN A 86 -2.25 -3.56 4.32
C ASN A 86 -2.96 -4.90 4.10
N ALA A 87 -4.26 -4.90 3.82
CA ALA A 87 -4.99 -6.14 3.51
C ALA A 87 -4.39 -6.88 2.30
N PHE A 88 -3.91 -6.13 1.29
CA PHE A 88 -3.20 -6.71 0.16
C PHE A 88 -1.84 -7.32 0.56
N ILE A 89 -1.06 -6.63 1.39
CA ILE A 89 0.21 -7.18 1.90
C ILE A 89 -0.05 -8.43 2.75
N ASP A 90 -1.05 -8.40 3.62
CA ASP A 90 -1.44 -9.54 4.44
C ASP A 90 -1.86 -10.73 3.57
N SER A 91 -2.64 -10.50 2.51
CA SER A 91 -3.00 -11.52 1.50
C SER A 91 -1.75 -12.15 0.86
N ILE A 92 -0.77 -11.34 0.45
CA ILE A 92 0.50 -11.84 -0.11
C ILE A 92 1.26 -12.67 0.92
N MET A 93 1.36 -12.19 2.16
CA MET A 93 2.09 -12.86 3.24
C MET A 93 1.42 -14.17 3.67
N LEU A 94 0.10 -14.25 3.56
CA LEU A 94 -0.69 -15.48 3.77
C LEU A 94 -0.64 -16.44 2.57
N GLY A 95 0.06 -16.08 1.49
CA GLY A 95 0.30 -16.93 0.33
C GLY A 95 -0.71 -16.77 -0.81
N ASP A 96 -1.71 -15.90 -0.69
CA ASP A 96 -2.62 -15.59 -1.78
C ASP A 96 -2.04 -14.50 -2.68
N GLN A 97 -1.40 -14.95 -3.75
CA GLN A 97 -0.81 -14.10 -4.79
C GLN A 97 -1.71 -13.94 -6.02
N SER A 98 -2.92 -14.51 -6.00
CA SER A 98 -3.81 -14.55 -7.17
C SER A 98 -4.12 -13.16 -7.73
N LYS A 99 -4.32 -12.17 -6.85
CA LYS A 99 -4.51 -10.78 -7.24
C LYS A 99 -3.28 -10.16 -7.91
N LEU A 100 -2.09 -10.42 -7.36
CA LEU A 100 -0.84 -9.94 -7.95
C LEU A 100 -0.62 -10.55 -9.34
N VAL A 101 -0.92 -11.85 -9.49
CA VAL A 101 -0.83 -12.55 -10.76
C VAL A 101 -1.77 -11.94 -11.80
N LEU A 102 -3.03 -11.67 -11.43
CA LEU A 102 -3.99 -10.98 -12.31
C LEU A 102 -3.50 -9.60 -12.74
N ASP A 103 -3.05 -8.77 -11.80
CA ASP A 103 -2.56 -7.42 -12.08
C ASP A 103 -1.33 -7.45 -13.01
N VAL A 104 -0.37 -8.35 -12.75
CA VAL A 104 0.82 -8.55 -13.59
C VAL A 104 0.43 -9.05 -14.98
N PHE A 105 -0.51 -10.00 -15.07
CA PHE A 105 -1.00 -10.52 -16.34
C PHE A 105 -1.63 -9.40 -17.17
N CYS A 106 -2.59 -8.67 -16.62
CA CYS A 106 -3.27 -7.61 -17.37
C CYS A 106 -2.33 -6.48 -17.78
N ALA A 107 -1.32 -6.15 -16.98
CA ALA A 107 -0.36 -5.11 -17.31
C ALA A 107 0.71 -5.54 -18.34
N ASN A 108 1.09 -6.83 -18.39
CA ASN A 108 2.28 -7.26 -19.13
C ASN A 108 2.02 -8.31 -20.22
N ALA A 109 0.91 -9.05 -20.20
CA ALA A 109 0.63 -10.09 -21.19
C ALA A 109 0.55 -9.53 -22.62
N CYS A 110 0.01 -8.32 -22.76
CA CYS A 110 0.08 -7.54 -23.99
C CYS A 110 -0.03 -6.05 -23.64
N PRO A 111 1.09 -5.32 -23.52
CA PRO A 111 1.09 -3.91 -23.08
C PRO A 111 0.17 -3.00 -23.91
N GLU A 112 0.03 -3.28 -25.21
CA GLU A 112 -0.86 -2.55 -26.13
C GLU A 112 -2.35 -2.71 -25.79
N LEU A 113 -2.73 -3.86 -25.21
CA LEU A 113 -4.10 -4.17 -24.80
C LEU A 113 -4.31 -4.07 -23.29
N ALA A 114 -3.26 -3.77 -22.52
CA ALA A 114 -3.31 -3.67 -21.06
C ALA A 114 -4.40 -2.69 -20.56
N PRO A 115 -4.58 -1.48 -21.14
CA PRO A 115 -5.67 -0.59 -20.72
C PRO A 115 -7.06 -1.24 -20.88
N THR A 116 -7.26 -2.00 -21.97
CA THR A 116 -8.52 -2.70 -22.26
C THR A 116 -8.76 -3.86 -21.30
N LEU A 117 -7.72 -4.65 -21.02
CA LEU A 117 -7.80 -5.78 -20.09
C LEU A 117 -8.09 -5.30 -18.66
N ILE A 118 -7.39 -4.26 -18.20
CA ILE A 118 -7.61 -3.68 -16.87
C ILE A 118 -9.02 -3.09 -16.75
N ALA A 119 -9.52 -2.42 -17.80
CA ALA A 119 -10.86 -1.83 -17.79
C ALA A 119 -11.99 -2.87 -17.74
N HIS A 120 -11.76 -4.09 -18.22
CA HIS A 120 -12.76 -5.17 -18.22
C HIS A 120 -12.74 -6.04 -16.96
N GLN A 121 -11.78 -5.86 -16.06
CA GLN A 121 -11.76 -6.60 -14.79
C GLN A 121 -12.99 -6.21 -13.94
N ASN A 122 -13.61 -7.19 -13.29
CA ASN A 122 -14.61 -6.92 -12.26
C ASN A 122 -13.93 -6.67 -10.91
N PRO A 123 -13.89 -5.41 -10.41
CA PRO A 123 -13.23 -5.10 -9.15
C PRO A 123 -13.98 -5.63 -7.91
N LYS A 124 -15.19 -6.19 -8.10
CA LYS A 124 -16.01 -6.78 -7.03
C LYS A 124 -15.91 -8.31 -6.98
N ASN A 125 -15.17 -8.93 -7.91
CA ASN A 125 -14.93 -10.36 -7.80
C ASN A 125 -13.69 -10.60 -6.93
N ASP A 126 -13.87 -11.46 -5.92
CA ASP A 126 -12.81 -11.86 -5.00
C ASP A 126 -12.05 -13.11 -5.50
N ASP A 127 -12.54 -13.79 -6.55
CA ASP A 127 -11.82 -14.86 -7.25
C ASP A 127 -10.95 -14.28 -8.38
N PHE A 128 -9.72 -13.93 -8.03
CA PHE A 128 -8.77 -13.33 -8.96
C PHE A 128 -8.21 -14.32 -9.98
N LEU A 129 -8.26 -15.64 -9.72
CA LEU A 129 -7.85 -16.65 -10.69
C LEU A 129 -8.89 -16.78 -11.80
N GLU A 130 -10.17 -16.79 -11.42
CA GLU A 130 -11.27 -16.75 -12.39
C GLU A 130 -11.22 -15.47 -13.24
N GLU A 131 -10.89 -14.32 -12.64
CA GLU A 131 -10.67 -13.11 -13.43
C GLU A 131 -9.44 -13.17 -14.35
N ALA A 132 -8.37 -13.86 -13.94
CA ALA A 132 -7.21 -14.04 -14.79
C ALA A 132 -7.56 -14.90 -16.02
N ASP A 133 -8.39 -15.93 -15.85
CA ASP A 133 -8.91 -16.72 -16.96
C ASP A 133 -9.82 -15.91 -17.88
N ARG A 134 -10.72 -15.08 -17.35
CA ARG A 134 -11.53 -14.16 -18.17
C ARG A 134 -10.68 -13.16 -18.94
N ALA A 135 -9.68 -12.56 -18.29
CA ALA A 135 -8.77 -11.63 -18.94
C ALA A 135 -7.95 -12.31 -20.06
N LYS A 136 -7.55 -13.57 -19.84
CA LYS A 136 -6.86 -14.39 -20.85
C LYS A 136 -7.77 -14.70 -22.05
N ASP A 137 -9.01 -15.08 -21.82
CA ASP A 137 -9.96 -15.36 -22.90
C ASP A 137 -10.28 -14.09 -23.72
N LEU A 138 -10.45 -12.95 -23.05
CA LEU A 138 -10.60 -11.65 -23.71
C LEU A 138 -9.36 -11.29 -24.54
N LEU A 139 -8.16 -11.50 -24.00
CA LEU A 139 -6.91 -11.29 -24.74
C LEU A 139 -6.86 -12.16 -26.00
N TYR A 140 -7.26 -13.43 -25.92
CA TYR A 140 -7.34 -14.33 -27.09
C TYR A 140 -8.35 -13.85 -28.13
N GLN A 141 -9.50 -13.32 -27.71
CA GLN A 141 -10.48 -12.74 -28.63
C GLN A 141 -9.93 -11.50 -29.34
N LEU A 142 -9.27 -10.59 -28.61
CA LEU A 142 -8.74 -9.34 -29.13
C LEU A 142 -7.54 -9.53 -30.07
N ARG A 143 -6.64 -10.46 -29.75
CA ARG A 143 -5.47 -10.78 -30.58
C ARG A 143 -5.83 -11.63 -31.80
N GLY A 144 -7.00 -12.26 -31.78
CA GLY A 144 -7.33 -13.37 -32.65
C GLY A 144 -6.54 -14.60 -32.22
N ASP A 145 -7.25 -15.67 -31.88
CA ASP A 145 -6.69 -17.00 -31.89
C ASP A 145 -6.09 -17.24 -33.29
N GLY A 146 -4.77 -17.42 -33.37
CA GLY A 146 -4.07 -17.75 -34.61
C GLY A 146 -4.66 -18.95 -35.38
N ARG A 147 -5.65 -19.69 -34.83
CA ARG A 147 -6.45 -20.70 -35.53
C ARG A 147 -7.38 -20.17 -36.63
N ASN A 148 -7.74 -18.87 -36.67
CA ASN A 148 -8.73 -18.36 -37.64
C ASN A 148 -8.17 -17.60 -38.85
N TYR A 149 -6.85 -17.49 -39.01
CA TYR A 149 -6.29 -16.73 -40.15
C TYR A 149 -6.47 -17.40 -41.53
N ASN A 150 -6.89 -18.67 -41.59
CA ASN A 150 -7.08 -19.42 -42.84
C ASN A 150 -8.56 -19.73 -43.20
N ALA A 151 -9.55 -19.33 -42.41
CA ALA A 151 -10.95 -19.71 -42.65
C ALA A 151 -11.72 -18.81 -43.64
N ARG A 152 -11.09 -17.78 -44.23
CA ARG A 152 -11.76 -16.86 -45.18
C ARG A 152 -10.96 -16.56 -46.45
N ARG A 153 -10.36 -17.59 -47.07
CA ARG A 153 -9.93 -17.54 -48.47
C ARG A 153 -10.41 -18.74 -49.28
N HIS A 154 -11.71 -19.01 -49.23
CA HIS A 154 -12.42 -19.70 -50.31
C HIS A 154 -13.90 -19.30 -50.25
N HIS A 155 -14.25 -18.18 -50.88
CA HIS A 155 -15.38 -18.15 -51.82
C HIS A 155 -15.51 -16.79 -52.51
N ARG A 156 -15.43 -16.91 -53.85
CA ARG A 156 -15.68 -15.94 -54.93
C ARG A 156 -14.69 -14.81 -55.11
#